data_AF-A0A350C770-F1
#
_entry.id   AF-A0A350C770-F1
#
_cell.length_a   1.000
_cell.length_b   1.000
_cell.length_c   1.000
_cell.angle_alpha   90.00
_cell.angle_beta   90.00
_cell.angle_gamma   90.00
#
_symmetry.space_group_name_H-M   'P 1'
#
loop_
_entity.id
_entity.type
_entity.pdbx_description
1 polymer ?
#
loop_
_entity_poly.entity_id
_entity_poly.type
_entity_poly.pdbx_seq_one_letter_code
_entity_poly.pdbx_strand_id
1 'polypeptide(L)' 'TNPTITVNYPSTTKQLDTIENYHGKDISDPYRWLEDDNSDETIAWV' A
#
# COMPACT_ATOMS: atom_id res chain seq x y z
N THR A 1 -1.95 -32.12 -12.64
CA THR A 1 -2.45 -31.10 -11.69
C THR A 1 -1.51 -29.92 -11.75
N ASN A 2 -2.03 -28.68 -11.73
CA ASN A 2 -1.16 -27.51 -11.65
C ASN A 2 -0.60 -27.41 -10.22
N PRO A 3 0.72 -27.25 -10.03
CA PRO A 3 1.28 -27.08 -8.71
C PRO A 3 0.78 -25.77 -8.10
N THR A 4 0.33 -25.84 -6.85
CA THR A 4 0.00 -24.64 -6.06
C THR A 4 1.29 -24.04 -5.54
N ILE A 5 1.55 -22.77 -5.86
CA ILE A 5 2.68 -22.01 -5.31
C ILE A 5 2.18 -21.26 -4.08
N THR A 6 2.77 -21.54 -2.93
CA THR A 6 2.55 -20.73 -1.72
C THR A 6 3.43 -19.49 -1.80
N VAL A 7 2.80 -18.31 -1.76
CA VAL A 7 3.48 -17.02 -1.78
C VAL A 7 3.41 -16.40 -0.39
N ASN A 8 4.56 -16.01 0.14
CA ASN A 8 4.65 -15.23 1.37
C ASN A 8 4.76 -13.76 0.99
N TYR A 9 3.70 -12.98 1.24
CA TYR A 9 3.71 -11.55 0.95
C TYR A 9 4.54 -10.80 2.01
N PRO A 10 5.28 -9.75 1.59
CA PRO A 10 5.89 -8.85 2.54
C PRO A 10 4.82 -8.19 3.42
N SER A 11 5.16 -7.93 4.68
CA SER A 11 4.25 -7.26 5.60
C SER A 11 4.25 -5.76 5.34
N THR A 12 3.09 -5.18 5.04
CA THR A 12 2.89 -3.73 5.01
C THR A 12 2.43 -3.27 6.39
N THR A 13 3.35 -2.73 7.20
CA THR A 13 3.07 -2.35 8.60
C THR A 13 2.52 -0.94 8.76
N LYS A 14 2.66 -0.09 7.72
CA LYS A 14 2.23 1.31 7.72
C LYS A 14 0.94 1.52 6.93
N GLN A 15 -0.03 2.15 7.60
CA GLN A 15 -1.23 2.70 6.99
C GLN A 15 -1.43 4.12 7.51
N LEU A 16 -1.92 5.00 6.65
CA LEU A 16 -2.25 6.39 7.00
C LEU A 16 -3.76 6.61 6.92
N ASP A 17 -4.27 7.60 7.65
CA ASP A 17 -5.69 7.98 7.59
C ASP A 17 -5.96 9.00 6.48
N THR A 18 -5.17 8.99 5.40
CA THR A 18 -5.37 9.88 4.25
C THR A 18 -6.72 9.58 3.63
N ILE A 19 -7.59 10.59 3.60
CA ILE A 19 -8.93 10.52 3.02
C ILE A 19 -9.09 11.72 2.08
N GLU A 20 -9.50 11.44 0.85
CA GLU A 20 -9.83 12.45 -0.16
C GLU A 20 -11.33 12.42 -0.46
N ASN A 21 -11.95 13.60 -0.62
CA ASN A 21 -13.35 13.69 -1.00
C ASN A 21 -13.48 13.95 -2.51
N TYR A 22 -14.02 13.00 -3.24
CA TYR A 22 -14.32 13.12 -4.66
C TYR A 22 -15.83 13.17 -4.88
N HIS A 23 -16.34 14.34 -5.29
CA HIS A 23 -17.76 14.57 -5.57
C HIS A 23 -18.69 14.18 -4.41
N GLY A 24 -18.29 14.49 -3.17
CA GLY A 24 -19.06 14.17 -1.97
C GLY A 24 -18.84 12.75 -1.44
N LYS A 25 -17.93 11.97 -2.06
CA LYS A 25 -17.57 10.63 -1.59
C LYS A 25 -16.16 10.62 -1.01
N ASP A 26 -16.05 10.18 0.24
CA ASP A 26 -14.77 9.96 0.90
C ASP A 26 -14.11 8.67 0.38
N ILE A 27 -12.84 8.79 -0.02
CA ILE A 27 -12.00 7.71 -0.52
C ILE A 27 -10.76 7.63 0.37
N SER A 28 -10.59 6.49 1.04
CA SER A 28 -9.41 6.22 1.86
C SER A 28 -8.24 5.79 0.98
N ASP A 29 -7.09 6.39 1.24
CA ASP A 29 -5.83 6.06 0.61
C ASP A 29 -4.76 5.73 1.67
N PRO A 30 -4.84 4.55 2.29
CA PRO A 30 -3.97 4.19 3.40
C PRO A 30 -2.51 3.99 3.00
N TYR A 31 -2.23 3.88 1.70
CA TYR A 31 -0.90 3.60 1.16
C TYR A 31 -0.30 4.78 0.39
N ARG A 32 -0.84 6.00 0.57
CA ARG A 32 -0.29 7.25 0.02
C ARG A 32 1.23 7.40 0.21
N TRP A 33 1.78 6.84 1.29
CA TRP A 33 3.21 6.88 1.57
C TRP A 33 4.08 6.14 0.53
N LEU A 34 3.53 5.16 -0.19
CA LEU A 34 4.23 4.46 -1.28
C LEU A 34 4.35 5.32 -2.55
N GLU A 35 3.67 6.47 -2.64
CA GLU A 35 3.79 7.38 -3.78
C GLU A 35 5.13 8.15 -3.80
N ASP A 36 5.82 8.25 -2.65
CA ASP A 36 7.18 8.79 -2.60
C ASP A 36 8.19 7.69 -2.92
N ASP A 37 8.62 7.66 -4.18
CA ASP A 37 9.56 6.70 -4.74
C ASP A 37 10.99 6.85 -4.20
N ASN A 38 11.32 7.98 -3.57
CA ASN A 38 12.64 8.25 -3.01
C ASN A 38 12.71 8.06 -1.49
N SER A 39 11.59 7.72 -0.83
CA SER A 39 11.58 7.54 0.63
C SER A 39 12.27 6.23 1.05
N ASP A 40 12.99 6.28 2.16
CA ASP A 40 13.62 5.09 2.76
C ASP A 40 12.58 4.00 3.09
N GLU A 41 11.35 4.40 3.42
CA GLU A 41 10.26 3.47 3.73
C GLU A 41 9.76 2.74 2.48
N THR A 42 9.56 3.44 1.36
CA THR A 42 9.16 2.82 0.09
C THR A 42 10.25 1.87 -0.40
N ILE A 43 11.52 2.29 -0.32
CA ILE A 43 12.67 1.44 -0.69
C ILE A 43 12.73 0.18 0.18
N ALA A 44 12.43 0.28 1.48
CA ALA A 44 12.42 -0.88 2.38
C ALA A 44 11.26 -1.85 2.13
N TRP A 45 10.19 -1.40 1.47
CA TRP A 45 9.01 -2.22 1.19
C TRP A 45 9.12 -2.99 -0.14
N VAL A 46 9.84 -2.43 -1.13
CA VAL A 46 10.11 -3.04 -2.45
C VAL A 46 11.13 -4.17 -2.35
#